data_AF-A0A378KV25-F1
#
_entry.id   AF-A0A378KV25-F1
#
_cell.length_a   1.000
_cell.length_b   1.000
_cell.length_c   1.000
_cell.angle_alpha   90.00
_cell.angle_beta   90.00
_cell.angle_gamma   90.00
#
_symmetry.space_group_name_H-M   'P 1'
#
loop_
_entity.id
_entity.type
_entity.pdbx_description
1 polymer ?
#
loop_
_entity_poly.entity_id
_entity_poly.type
_entity_poly.pdbx_seq_one_letter_code
_entity_poly.pdbx_strand_id
1 'polypeptide(L)'
;MTRSEDLLYSLVTIIIRYHDKQSGVKSLVTESDESVVRKKSRSLAKRIINDNNIDFKTHLETLIKECTENHADRRPFLSFILNEIISLKSLTDQKNSFDPIEYEEYIKQITQLLIDFKLLLSNSKGTTPMITQHKTATSSGGRTSLDGLIDDSYLHRGQLCNSGLILKEEILNRYNLDIDSSEREINEFAQQLCQEHQNALLIPELTAKNESHSNVSDTHQQELELQLEELKEAQKKLNATISKQQLILCLLYHQYTRSKSNETRQQKTIERHEETIEELTQKINDLSSLSDNDINISTTPGFGFFGLKL
;
A
#
# COMPACT_ATOMS: atom_id res chain seq x y z
N MET A 1 -16.61 1.66 -15.04
CA MET A 1 -17.82 2.38 -14.63
C MET A 1 -18.55 1.49 -13.65
N THR A 2 -18.68 1.91 -12.40
CA THR A 2 -19.32 1.11 -11.33
C THR A 2 -20.85 1.21 -11.43
N ARG A 3 -21.58 0.28 -10.81
CA ARG A 3 -23.04 0.39 -10.72
C ARG A 3 -23.50 1.57 -9.86
N SER A 4 -22.66 2.07 -8.97
CA SER A 4 -22.92 3.30 -8.20
C SER A 4 -22.93 4.54 -9.09
N GLU A 5 -21.95 4.67 -10.00
CA GLU A 5 -21.96 5.72 -11.03
C GLU A 5 -23.20 5.57 -11.94
N ASP A 6 -23.55 4.33 -12.26
CA ASP A 6 -24.73 4.02 -13.05
C ASP A 6 -26.03 4.50 -12.37
N LEU A 7 -26.15 4.31 -11.05
CA LEU A 7 -27.27 4.78 -10.23
C LEU A 7 -27.34 6.31 -10.20
N LEU A 8 -26.20 6.98 -10.04
CA LEU A 8 -26.10 8.44 -10.10
C LEU A 8 -26.64 8.97 -11.44
N TYR A 9 -26.21 8.39 -12.55
CA TYR A 9 -26.71 8.81 -13.86
C TYR A 9 -28.20 8.51 -14.04
N SER A 10 -28.71 7.42 -13.45
CA SER A 10 -30.14 7.10 -13.47
C SER A 10 -30.96 8.15 -12.73
N LEU A 11 -30.53 8.62 -11.55
CA LEU A 11 -31.20 9.68 -10.82
C LEU A 11 -31.23 11.01 -11.60
N VAL A 12 -30.11 11.38 -12.20
CA VAL A 12 -30.03 12.59 -13.05
C VAL A 12 -30.94 12.46 -14.27
N THR A 13 -31.03 11.25 -14.86
CA THR A 13 -31.92 10.96 -15.98
C THR A 13 -33.39 11.17 -15.62
N ILE A 14 -33.80 10.94 -14.36
CA ILE A 14 -35.17 11.21 -13.90
C ILE A 14 -35.51 12.69 -14.05
N ILE A 15 -34.63 13.59 -13.61
CA ILE A 15 -34.85 15.05 -13.71
C ILE A 15 -34.95 15.46 -15.18
N ILE A 16 -34.03 14.99 -16.03
CA ILE A 16 -34.01 15.30 -17.48
C ILE A 16 -35.30 14.82 -18.16
N ARG A 17 -35.67 13.54 -17.96
CA ARG A 17 -36.87 12.97 -18.59
C ARG A 17 -38.14 13.62 -18.06
N TYR A 18 -38.16 14.00 -16.78
CA TYR A 18 -39.30 14.70 -16.21
C TYR A 18 -39.46 16.10 -16.82
N HIS A 19 -38.35 16.84 -16.95
CA HIS A 19 -38.28 18.13 -17.62
C HIS A 19 -38.84 18.03 -19.05
N ASP A 20 -38.33 17.09 -19.85
CA ASP A 20 -38.72 16.97 -21.26
C ASP A 20 -40.19 16.58 -21.48
N LYS A 21 -40.87 16.04 -20.45
CA LYS A 21 -42.31 15.71 -20.48
C LYS A 21 -43.22 16.87 -20.03
N GLN A 22 -42.70 17.99 -19.53
CA GLN A 22 -43.54 19.11 -19.13
C GLN A 22 -43.95 19.97 -20.33
N SER A 23 -45.18 20.49 -20.30
CA SER A 23 -45.65 21.45 -21.30
C SER A 23 -45.04 22.83 -21.04
N GLY A 24 -44.57 23.49 -22.09
CA GLY A 24 -44.04 24.86 -22.01
C GLY A 24 -42.52 24.97 -21.81
N VAL A 25 -41.81 23.87 -21.63
CA VAL A 25 -40.34 23.85 -21.65
C VAL A 25 -39.82 23.32 -22.99
N LYS A 26 -38.62 23.78 -23.39
CA LYS A 26 -37.95 23.29 -24.59
C LYS A 26 -37.29 21.95 -24.27
N SER A 27 -37.79 20.86 -24.84
CA SER A 27 -37.22 19.52 -24.63
C SER A 27 -35.73 19.49 -24.98
N LEU A 28 -34.93 18.93 -24.09
CA LEU A 28 -33.49 18.74 -24.24
C LEU A 28 -33.21 17.60 -25.23
N VAL A 29 -34.06 16.58 -25.23
CA VAL A 29 -34.01 15.44 -26.15
C VAL A 29 -35.24 15.44 -27.04
N THR A 30 -35.09 15.87 -28.29
CA THR A 30 -36.16 15.85 -29.30
C THR A 30 -36.11 14.56 -30.10
N GLU A 31 -36.72 13.51 -29.59
CA GLU A 31 -36.85 12.22 -30.29
C GLU A 31 -38.24 11.63 -30.05
N SER A 32 -38.74 10.87 -31.03
CA SER A 32 -40.07 10.24 -30.94
C SER A 32 -40.03 8.81 -30.39
N ASP A 33 -38.90 8.10 -30.56
CA ASP A 33 -38.72 6.75 -30.03
C ASP A 33 -38.25 6.80 -28.57
N GLU A 34 -39.07 6.28 -27.65
CA GLU A 34 -38.78 6.22 -26.22
C GLU A 34 -37.46 5.52 -25.89
N SER A 35 -37.07 4.51 -26.68
CA SER A 35 -35.78 3.82 -26.51
C SER A 35 -34.60 4.74 -26.79
N VAL A 36 -34.72 5.57 -27.83
CA VAL A 36 -33.72 6.56 -28.21
C VAL A 36 -33.71 7.71 -27.21
N VAL A 37 -34.88 8.17 -26.77
CA VAL A 37 -35.01 9.18 -25.71
C VAL A 37 -34.24 8.75 -24.47
N ARG A 38 -34.50 7.54 -23.95
CA ARG A 38 -33.80 7.00 -22.76
C ARG A 38 -32.29 6.99 -22.94
N LYS A 39 -31.79 6.53 -24.09
CA LYS A 39 -30.35 6.51 -24.38
C LYS A 39 -29.75 7.93 -24.40
N LYS A 40 -30.40 8.87 -25.09
CA LYS A 40 -29.92 10.26 -25.20
C LYS A 40 -30.02 11.03 -23.89
N SER A 41 -31.10 10.88 -23.12
CA SER A 41 -31.24 11.48 -21.79
C SER A 41 -30.15 10.95 -20.85
N ARG A 42 -29.81 9.66 -20.94
CA ARG A 42 -28.70 9.09 -20.16
C ARG A 42 -27.33 9.61 -20.60
N SER A 43 -27.09 9.75 -21.90
CA SER A 43 -25.87 10.39 -22.41
C SER A 43 -25.76 11.84 -21.93
N LEU A 44 -26.87 12.57 -21.88
CA LEU A 44 -26.92 13.92 -21.33
C LEU A 44 -26.64 13.92 -19.81
N ALA A 45 -27.22 12.98 -19.05
CA ALA A 45 -26.96 12.83 -17.62
C ALA A 45 -25.45 12.64 -17.32
N LYS A 46 -24.78 11.78 -18.11
CA LYS A 46 -23.32 11.60 -18.02
C LYS A 46 -22.56 12.89 -18.31
N ARG A 47 -22.99 13.64 -19.32
CA ARG A 47 -22.37 14.93 -19.66
C ARG A 47 -22.54 15.95 -18.55
N ILE A 48 -23.73 16.07 -17.96
CA ILE A 48 -24.01 17.03 -16.88
C ILE A 48 -23.17 16.73 -15.64
N ILE A 49 -23.04 15.46 -15.24
CA ILE A 49 -22.25 15.08 -14.06
C ILE A 49 -20.73 15.25 -14.26
N ASN A 50 -20.25 15.07 -15.50
CA ASN A 50 -18.83 15.12 -15.82
C ASN A 50 -18.39 16.46 -16.46
N ASP A 51 -19.27 17.48 -16.49
CA ASP A 51 -18.92 18.79 -17.04
C ASP A 51 -18.01 19.55 -16.07
N ASN A 52 -16.87 20.02 -16.57
CA ASN A 52 -15.92 20.81 -15.77
C ASN A 52 -16.23 22.31 -15.79
N ASN A 53 -17.10 22.77 -16.69
CA ASN A 53 -17.39 24.20 -16.87
C ASN A 53 -18.61 24.65 -16.07
N ILE A 54 -19.60 23.79 -15.92
CA ILE A 54 -20.86 24.09 -15.24
C ILE A 54 -21.04 23.08 -14.10
N ASP A 55 -21.20 23.60 -12.90
CA ASP A 55 -21.55 22.79 -11.73
C ASP A 55 -22.87 22.04 -11.96
N PHE A 56 -22.84 20.71 -11.82
CA PHE A 56 -23.99 19.85 -12.11
C PHE A 56 -25.21 20.24 -11.27
N LYS A 57 -25.00 20.66 -10.02
CA LYS A 57 -26.08 21.05 -9.12
C LYS A 57 -26.79 22.28 -9.67
N THR A 58 -26.05 23.33 -10.02
CA THR A 58 -26.59 24.57 -10.61
C THR A 58 -27.35 24.28 -11.91
N HIS A 59 -26.83 23.37 -12.74
CA HIS A 59 -27.51 22.96 -13.98
C HIS A 59 -28.85 22.28 -13.67
N LEU A 60 -28.87 21.30 -12.75
CA LEU A 60 -30.10 20.58 -12.41
C LEU A 60 -31.12 21.47 -11.68
N GLU A 61 -30.68 22.40 -10.83
CA GLU A 61 -31.57 23.40 -10.22
C GLU A 61 -32.27 24.26 -11.28
N THR A 62 -31.56 24.62 -12.34
CA THR A 62 -32.12 25.37 -13.47
C THR A 62 -33.20 24.55 -14.18
N LEU A 63 -32.92 23.28 -14.51
CA LEU A 63 -33.90 22.40 -15.14
C LEU A 63 -35.14 22.21 -14.25
N ILE A 64 -34.95 22.01 -12.94
CA ILE A 64 -36.06 21.87 -11.99
C ILE A 64 -36.91 23.15 -11.97
N LYS A 65 -36.27 24.32 -11.93
CA LYS A 65 -36.98 25.60 -11.93
C LYS A 65 -37.81 25.78 -13.21
N GLU A 66 -37.22 25.50 -14.37
CA GLU A 66 -37.89 25.62 -15.67
C GLU A 66 -39.12 24.69 -15.76
N CYS A 67 -38.96 23.41 -15.40
CA CYS A 67 -40.07 22.46 -15.51
C CYS A 67 -41.13 22.57 -14.40
N THR A 68 -40.87 23.31 -13.32
CA THR A 68 -41.83 23.47 -12.21
C THR A 68 -42.47 24.86 -12.13
N GLU A 69 -42.24 25.74 -13.11
CA GLU A 69 -42.80 27.09 -13.14
C GLU A 69 -44.34 27.08 -13.03
N ASN A 70 -45.00 26.14 -13.73
CA ASN A 70 -46.46 25.96 -13.71
C ASN A 70 -46.93 24.76 -12.86
N HIS A 71 -46.00 24.01 -12.25
CA HIS A 71 -46.24 22.76 -11.54
C HIS A 71 -45.50 22.72 -10.20
N ALA A 72 -45.84 23.68 -9.33
CA ALA A 72 -45.17 23.86 -8.05
C ALA A 72 -45.29 22.64 -7.11
N ASP A 73 -46.34 21.83 -7.25
CA ASP A 73 -46.57 20.59 -6.49
C ASP A 73 -45.48 19.54 -6.74
N ARG A 74 -44.75 19.63 -7.86
CA ARG A 74 -43.74 18.64 -8.28
C ARG A 74 -42.32 19.00 -7.86
N ARG A 75 -42.12 20.25 -7.46
CA ARG A 75 -40.82 20.77 -7.00
C ARG A 75 -40.27 20.02 -5.78
N PRO A 76 -41.06 19.63 -4.76
CA PRO A 76 -40.54 18.87 -3.62
C PRO A 76 -39.91 17.53 -4.02
N PHE A 77 -40.58 16.76 -4.89
CA PHE A 77 -40.07 15.47 -5.37
C PHE A 77 -38.76 15.65 -6.13
N LEU A 78 -38.68 16.59 -7.08
CA LEU A 78 -37.45 16.82 -7.84
C LEU A 78 -36.31 17.36 -6.97
N SER A 79 -36.62 18.20 -5.97
CA SER A 79 -35.63 18.71 -5.02
C SER A 79 -35.08 17.61 -4.13
N PHE A 80 -35.93 16.64 -3.75
CA PHE A 80 -35.49 15.42 -3.09
C PHE A 80 -34.54 14.62 -3.99
N ILE A 81 -34.90 14.32 -5.24
CA ILE A 81 -34.00 13.63 -6.19
C ILE A 81 -32.66 14.35 -6.34
N LEU A 82 -32.67 15.69 -6.45
CA LEU A 82 -31.45 16.49 -6.52
C LEU A 82 -30.58 16.33 -5.26
N ASN A 83 -31.18 16.33 -4.07
CA ASN A 83 -30.43 16.10 -2.83
C ASN A 83 -29.74 14.74 -2.82
N GLU A 84 -30.45 13.70 -3.28
CA GLU A 84 -29.91 12.35 -3.36
C GLU A 84 -28.81 12.23 -4.42
N ILE A 85 -28.91 12.96 -5.53
CA ILE A 85 -27.82 13.09 -6.52
C ILE A 85 -26.59 13.74 -5.88
N ILE A 86 -26.75 14.82 -5.10
CA ILE A 86 -25.63 15.50 -4.44
C ILE A 86 -24.95 14.57 -3.43
N SER A 87 -25.75 13.87 -2.62
CA SER A 87 -25.24 12.88 -1.66
C SER A 87 -24.47 11.77 -2.38
N LEU A 88 -25.07 11.12 -3.38
CA LEU A 88 -24.46 10.02 -4.10
C LEU A 88 -23.22 10.44 -4.90
N LYS A 89 -23.22 11.65 -5.47
CA LYS A 89 -22.05 12.22 -6.16
C LYS A 89 -20.87 12.39 -5.20
N SER A 90 -21.12 12.87 -3.98
CA SER A 90 -20.05 13.01 -2.97
C SER A 90 -19.40 11.67 -2.61
N LEU A 91 -20.20 10.61 -2.52
CA LEU A 91 -19.71 9.25 -2.28
C LEU A 91 -18.95 8.71 -3.50
N THR A 92 -19.47 8.93 -4.71
CA THR A 92 -18.89 8.43 -5.96
C THR A 92 -17.58 9.13 -6.33
N ASP A 93 -17.40 10.39 -5.90
CA ASP A 93 -16.16 11.15 -6.14
C ASP A 93 -15.04 10.81 -5.14
N GLN A 94 -15.33 9.99 -4.15
CA GLN A 94 -14.35 9.55 -3.17
C GLN A 94 -13.25 8.73 -3.86
N LYS A 95 -11.99 9.10 -3.61
CA LYS A 95 -10.82 8.47 -4.25
C LYS A 95 -10.22 7.33 -3.44
N ASN A 96 -10.52 7.29 -2.14
CA ASN A 96 -9.97 6.33 -1.21
C ASN A 96 -11.05 5.35 -0.78
N SER A 97 -10.66 4.12 -0.46
CA SER A 97 -11.56 3.12 0.09
C SER A 97 -12.25 3.63 1.37
N PHE A 98 -13.50 3.21 1.56
CA PHE A 98 -14.30 3.57 2.73
C PHE A 98 -13.80 2.82 3.96
N ASP A 99 -13.79 3.52 5.10
CA ASP A 99 -13.62 2.87 6.40
C ASP A 99 -14.84 1.99 6.72
N PRO A 100 -14.74 0.97 7.60
CA PRO A 100 -15.84 0.04 7.85
C PRO A 100 -17.16 0.69 8.29
N ILE A 101 -17.07 1.77 9.09
CA ILE A 101 -18.24 2.51 9.56
C ILE A 101 -18.87 3.31 8.41
N GLU A 102 -18.06 4.03 7.64
CA GLU A 102 -18.52 4.79 6.48
C GLU A 102 -19.15 3.87 5.41
N TYR A 103 -18.58 2.69 5.22
CA TYR A 103 -19.09 1.69 4.30
C TYR A 103 -20.45 1.13 4.74
N GLU A 104 -20.63 0.87 6.03
CA GLU A 104 -21.92 0.44 6.58
C GLU A 104 -22.98 1.55 6.43
N GLU A 105 -22.60 2.80 6.67
CA GLU A 105 -23.47 3.96 6.43
C GLU A 105 -23.83 4.08 4.96
N TYR A 106 -22.88 3.91 4.05
CA TYR A 106 -23.13 3.94 2.61
C TYR A 106 -24.16 2.89 2.18
N ILE A 107 -24.03 1.65 2.65
CA ILE A 107 -25.01 0.58 2.38
C ILE A 107 -26.40 0.97 2.90
N LYS A 108 -26.48 1.50 4.13
CA LYS A 108 -27.74 1.94 4.73
C LYS A 108 -28.40 3.06 3.92
N GLN A 109 -27.63 4.02 3.42
CA GLN A 109 -28.14 5.13 2.62
C GLN A 109 -28.75 4.62 1.29
N ILE A 110 -28.04 3.76 0.57
CA ILE A 110 -28.56 3.18 -0.69
C ILE A 110 -29.79 2.31 -0.43
N THR A 111 -29.76 1.49 0.62
CA THR A 111 -30.90 0.64 1.01
C THR A 111 -32.13 1.50 1.29
N GLN A 112 -31.97 2.54 2.11
CA GLN A 112 -33.07 3.43 2.48
C GLN A 112 -33.61 4.21 1.27
N LEU A 113 -32.74 4.68 0.38
CA LEU A 113 -33.13 5.36 -0.85
C LEU A 113 -34.06 4.48 -1.72
N LEU A 114 -33.71 3.21 -1.90
CA LEU A 114 -34.51 2.26 -2.68
C LEU A 114 -35.83 1.91 -2.00
N ILE A 115 -35.83 1.74 -0.67
CA ILE A 115 -37.05 1.55 0.12
C ILE A 115 -37.97 2.76 -0.02
N ASP A 116 -37.43 3.98 0.06
CA ASP A 116 -38.20 5.21 -0.06
C ASP A 116 -38.78 5.36 -1.47
N PHE A 117 -38.05 5.00 -2.53
CA PHE A 117 -38.61 4.94 -3.89
C PHE A 117 -39.73 3.93 -4.03
N LYS A 118 -39.57 2.73 -3.47
CA LYS A 118 -40.64 1.73 -3.43
C LYS A 118 -41.86 2.28 -2.69
N LEU A 119 -41.66 2.91 -1.53
CA LEU A 119 -42.73 3.51 -0.74
C LEU A 119 -43.49 4.58 -1.55
N LEU A 120 -42.80 5.47 -2.25
CA LEU A 120 -43.44 6.47 -3.11
C LEU A 120 -44.23 5.84 -4.26
N LEU A 121 -43.73 4.75 -4.85
CA LEU A 121 -44.38 4.04 -5.96
C LEU A 121 -45.58 3.19 -5.52
N SER A 122 -45.67 2.82 -4.25
CA SER A 122 -46.79 2.05 -3.67
C SER A 122 -47.90 2.92 -3.09
N ASN A 123 -47.71 4.24 -3.01
CA ASN A 123 -48.63 5.18 -2.37
C ASN A 123 -49.29 6.09 -3.41
N SER A 124 -50.53 6.53 -3.14
CA SER A 124 -51.27 7.42 -4.03
C SER A 124 -51.03 8.90 -3.75
N LYS A 125 -51.23 9.73 -4.77
CA LYS A 125 -51.13 11.19 -4.64
C LYS A 125 -52.04 11.67 -3.51
N GLY A 126 -51.52 12.53 -2.65
CA GLY A 126 -52.21 13.00 -1.45
C GLY A 126 -52.00 12.12 -0.21
N THR A 127 -51.51 10.89 -0.36
CA THR A 127 -50.84 10.20 0.75
C THR A 127 -49.40 10.68 0.78
N THR A 128 -48.96 11.17 1.94
CA THR A 128 -47.66 11.84 2.10
C THR A 128 -46.73 11.02 2.99
N PRO A 129 -46.23 9.86 2.52
CA PRO A 129 -45.31 9.03 3.30
C PRO A 129 -44.06 9.82 3.73
N MET A 130 -43.51 9.44 4.88
CA MET A 130 -42.27 9.99 5.40
C MET A 130 -41.08 9.29 4.78
N ILE A 131 -40.37 10.00 3.91
CA ILE A 131 -39.15 9.52 3.26
C ILE A 131 -37.91 10.10 3.95
N THR A 132 -36.78 9.41 3.81
CA THR A 132 -35.49 9.83 4.36
C THR A 132 -34.76 10.66 3.32
N GLN A 133 -34.40 11.89 3.71
CA GLN A 133 -33.52 12.74 2.93
C GLN A 133 -32.13 12.69 3.54
N HIS A 134 -31.13 12.30 2.75
CA HIS A 134 -29.76 12.19 3.26
C HIS A 134 -29.13 13.56 3.48
N LYS A 135 -28.27 13.64 4.48
CA LYS A 135 -27.53 14.86 4.79
C LYS A 135 -26.53 15.16 3.67
N THR A 136 -26.49 16.42 3.24
CA THR A 136 -25.55 16.92 2.23
C THR A 136 -24.90 18.22 2.72
N ALA A 137 -23.96 18.77 1.95
CA ALA A 137 -23.42 20.10 2.25
C ALA A 137 -24.49 21.21 2.26
N THR A 138 -25.63 20.96 1.60
CA THR A 138 -26.70 21.95 1.38
C THR A 138 -28.00 21.62 2.10
N SER A 139 -28.11 20.43 2.69
CA SER A 139 -29.30 19.97 3.43
C SER A 139 -28.87 19.30 4.73
N SER A 140 -29.54 19.64 5.83
CA SER A 140 -29.32 18.99 7.12
C SER A 140 -29.69 17.50 7.12
N GLY A 141 -30.34 17.01 6.06
CA GLY A 141 -30.99 15.72 6.03
C GLY A 141 -32.21 15.67 6.94
N GLY A 142 -32.84 14.51 7.05
CA GLY A 142 -33.95 14.26 7.96
C GLY A 142 -35.08 13.46 7.31
N ARG A 143 -36.28 13.57 7.90
CA ARG A 143 -37.50 13.02 7.31
C ARG A 143 -38.24 14.12 6.58
N THR A 144 -38.62 13.87 5.34
CA THR A 144 -39.47 14.78 4.55
C THR A 144 -40.71 14.04 4.07
N SER A 145 -41.79 14.78 3.85
CA SER A 145 -43.07 14.22 3.45
C SER A 145 -43.27 14.52 1.96
N LEU A 146 -43.41 13.48 1.15
CA LEU A 146 -43.62 13.61 -0.29
C LEU A 146 -44.90 12.87 -0.70
N ASP A 147 -45.60 13.41 -1.69
CA ASP A 147 -46.77 12.74 -2.27
C ASP A 147 -46.40 11.40 -2.92
N GLY A 148 -47.29 10.41 -2.75
CA GLY A 148 -47.27 9.18 -3.51
C GLY A 148 -47.38 9.41 -5.03
N LEU A 149 -46.93 8.42 -5.79
CA LEU A 149 -46.79 8.49 -7.25
C LEU A 149 -47.89 7.77 -8.02
N ILE A 150 -48.85 7.13 -7.34
CA ILE A 150 -50.06 6.55 -7.95
C ILE A 150 -51.11 7.66 -8.14
N ASP A 151 -51.62 7.80 -9.35
CA ASP A 151 -52.71 8.71 -9.69
C ASP A 151 -54.06 8.08 -9.33
N ASP A 152 -54.76 8.66 -8.37
CA ASP A 152 -56.12 8.25 -7.97
C ASP A 152 -57.21 9.11 -8.62
N SER A 153 -56.87 9.96 -9.60
CA SER A 153 -57.86 10.71 -10.36
C SER A 153 -58.82 9.77 -11.12
N TYR A 154 -60.03 10.26 -11.37
CA TYR A 154 -61.12 9.47 -11.96
C TYR A 154 -60.74 8.78 -13.29
N LEU A 155 -59.88 9.41 -14.10
CA LEU A 155 -59.47 8.91 -15.42
C LEU A 155 -58.26 7.97 -15.38
N HIS A 156 -57.44 8.00 -14.33
CA HIS A 156 -56.16 7.28 -14.24
C HIS A 156 -56.03 6.41 -12.98
N ARG A 157 -57.17 6.09 -12.33
CA ARG A 157 -57.23 5.40 -11.05
C ARG A 157 -56.30 4.18 -11.00
N GLY A 158 -55.35 4.22 -10.07
CA GLY A 158 -54.43 3.12 -9.80
C GLY A 158 -53.22 3.04 -10.75
N GLN A 159 -53.05 4.01 -11.67
CA GLN A 159 -51.91 4.07 -12.57
C GLN A 159 -50.80 4.98 -12.02
N LEU A 160 -49.55 4.68 -12.33
CA LEU A 160 -48.44 5.57 -11.99
C LEU A 160 -48.51 6.86 -12.79
N CYS A 161 -48.30 7.99 -12.11
CA CYS A 161 -48.10 9.26 -12.81
C CYS A 161 -46.76 9.29 -13.57
N ASN A 162 -46.55 10.32 -14.41
CA ASN A 162 -45.32 10.46 -15.19
C ASN A 162 -44.04 10.34 -14.36
N SER A 163 -44.00 10.96 -13.17
CA SER A 163 -42.87 10.84 -12.24
C SER A 163 -42.66 9.40 -11.76
N GLY A 164 -43.75 8.69 -11.46
CA GLY A 164 -43.72 7.28 -11.04
C GLY A 164 -43.26 6.34 -12.15
N LEU A 165 -43.73 6.55 -13.39
CA LEU A 165 -43.29 5.77 -14.55
C LEU A 165 -41.79 5.96 -14.81
N ILE A 166 -41.31 7.21 -14.80
CA ILE A 166 -39.88 7.51 -15.01
C ILE A 166 -39.04 6.90 -13.89
N LEU A 167 -39.45 7.06 -12.62
CA LEU A 167 -38.73 6.50 -11.47
C LEU A 167 -38.68 4.96 -11.54
N LYS A 168 -39.80 4.30 -11.81
CA LYS A 168 -39.86 2.83 -11.96
C LYS A 168 -38.95 2.35 -13.09
N GLU A 169 -38.96 3.04 -14.23
CA GLU A 169 -38.14 2.66 -15.38
C GLU A 169 -36.63 2.87 -15.16
N GLU A 170 -36.24 4.04 -14.63
CA GLU A 170 -34.83 4.41 -14.51
C GLU A 170 -34.14 3.75 -13.32
N ILE A 171 -34.89 3.39 -12.27
CA ILE A 171 -34.37 2.76 -11.05
C ILE A 171 -34.78 1.29 -10.99
N LEU A 172 -36.04 0.99 -10.67
CA LEU A 172 -36.44 -0.40 -10.37
C LEU A 172 -36.19 -1.34 -11.55
N ASN A 173 -36.75 -1.04 -12.72
CA ASN A 173 -36.60 -1.88 -13.91
C ASN A 173 -35.14 -2.00 -14.37
N ARG A 174 -34.34 -0.92 -14.28
CA ARG A 174 -32.92 -0.94 -14.68
C ARG A 174 -32.10 -1.87 -13.79
N TYR A 175 -32.43 -1.94 -12.51
CA TYR A 175 -31.72 -2.77 -11.54
C TYR A 175 -32.40 -4.12 -11.28
N ASN A 176 -33.38 -4.50 -12.11
CA ASN A 176 -34.17 -5.72 -11.98
C ASN A 176 -34.85 -5.87 -10.60
N LEU A 177 -35.28 -4.74 -10.03
CA LEU A 177 -36.12 -4.67 -8.85
C LEU A 177 -37.57 -4.44 -9.27
N ASP A 178 -38.52 -4.80 -8.42
CA ASP A 178 -39.93 -4.48 -8.59
C ASP A 178 -40.51 -3.85 -7.31
N ILE A 179 -41.73 -3.32 -7.43
CA ILE A 179 -42.47 -2.76 -6.30
C ILE A 179 -42.71 -3.83 -5.22
N ASP A 180 -42.82 -5.10 -5.62
CA ASP A 180 -43.02 -6.21 -4.69
C ASP A 180 -41.71 -6.80 -4.13
N SER A 181 -40.54 -6.31 -4.55
CA SER A 181 -39.25 -6.78 -4.03
C SER A 181 -39.16 -6.65 -2.51
N SER A 182 -38.72 -7.72 -1.86
CA SER A 182 -38.58 -7.75 -0.40
C SER A 182 -37.47 -6.81 0.08
N GLU A 183 -37.55 -6.35 1.34
CA GLU A 183 -36.48 -5.54 1.94
C GLU A 183 -35.13 -6.26 1.93
N ARG A 184 -35.16 -7.60 2.03
CA ARG A 184 -33.96 -8.43 1.93
C ARG A 184 -33.31 -8.34 0.55
N GLU A 185 -34.09 -8.46 -0.53
CA GLU A 185 -33.58 -8.33 -1.90
C GLU A 185 -33.01 -6.92 -2.15
N ILE A 186 -33.68 -5.89 -1.63
CA ILE A 186 -33.20 -4.50 -1.73
C ILE A 186 -31.86 -4.33 -1.00
N ASN A 187 -31.73 -4.88 0.21
CA ASN A 187 -30.49 -4.83 0.99
C ASN A 187 -29.37 -5.61 0.31
N GLU A 188 -29.64 -6.82 -0.19
CA GLU A 188 -28.65 -7.63 -0.93
C GLU A 188 -28.16 -6.88 -2.18
N PHE A 189 -29.07 -6.24 -2.93
CA PHE A 189 -28.70 -5.40 -4.07
C PHE A 189 -27.85 -4.19 -3.66
N ALA A 190 -28.24 -3.47 -2.60
CA ALA A 190 -27.51 -2.32 -2.10
C ALA A 190 -26.09 -2.71 -1.65
N GLN A 191 -25.95 -3.83 -0.94
CA GLN A 191 -24.66 -4.39 -0.55
C GLN A 191 -23.77 -4.70 -1.75
N GLN A 192 -24.32 -5.36 -2.78
CA GLN A 192 -23.56 -5.65 -4.00
C GLN A 192 -23.10 -4.37 -4.70
N LEU A 193 -23.98 -3.39 -4.85
CA LEU A 193 -23.67 -2.09 -5.47
C LEU A 193 -22.56 -1.36 -4.71
N CYS A 194 -22.67 -1.27 -3.38
CA CYS A 194 -21.66 -0.65 -2.53
C CYS A 194 -20.33 -1.44 -2.57
N GLN A 195 -20.38 -2.77 -2.58
CA GLN A 195 -19.20 -3.63 -2.62
C GLN A 195 -18.43 -3.50 -3.92
N GLU A 196 -19.12 -3.43 -5.06
CA GLU A 196 -18.50 -3.16 -6.36
C GLU A 196 -17.73 -1.84 -6.34
N HIS A 197 -18.32 -0.80 -5.73
CA HIS A 197 -17.66 0.51 -5.60
C HIS A 197 -16.47 0.47 -4.64
N GLN A 198 -16.62 -0.15 -3.46
CA GLN A 198 -15.52 -0.32 -2.50
C GLN A 198 -14.35 -1.08 -3.12
N ASN A 199 -14.62 -2.15 -3.88
CA ASN A 199 -13.58 -2.92 -4.56
C ASN A 199 -12.89 -2.10 -5.65
N ALA A 200 -13.61 -1.24 -6.37
CA ALA A 200 -13.03 -0.37 -7.37
C ALA A 200 -12.01 0.63 -6.78
N LEU A 201 -12.16 0.99 -5.50
CA LEU A 201 -11.23 1.84 -4.76
C LEU A 201 -10.11 1.03 -4.08
N LEU A 202 -10.46 -0.06 -3.41
CA LEU A 202 -9.55 -0.87 -2.60
C LEU A 202 -8.54 -1.67 -3.44
N ILE A 203 -8.94 -2.19 -4.60
CA ILE A 203 -8.05 -3.01 -5.45
C ILE A 203 -6.84 -2.19 -5.94
N PRO A 204 -6.99 -0.98 -6.49
CA PRO A 204 -5.86 -0.12 -6.83
C PRO A 204 -4.94 0.18 -5.63
N GLU A 205 -5.50 0.48 -4.46
CA GLU A 205 -4.73 0.76 -3.25
C GLU A 205 -3.90 -0.44 -2.80
N LEU A 206 -4.50 -1.63 -2.78
CA LEU A 206 -3.80 -2.87 -2.42
C LEU A 206 -2.76 -3.25 -3.46
N THR A 207 -3.03 -3.01 -4.74
CA THR A 207 -2.08 -3.27 -5.83
C THR A 207 -0.86 -2.38 -5.69
N ALA A 208 -1.05 -1.08 -5.47
CA ALA A 208 0.05 -0.13 -5.26
C ALA A 208 0.88 -0.46 -4.00
N LYS A 209 0.20 -0.84 -2.90
CA LYS A 209 0.88 -1.30 -1.68
C LYS A 209 1.70 -2.57 -1.94
N ASN A 210 1.14 -3.57 -2.62
CA ASN A 210 1.86 -4.80 -2.95
C ASN A 210 3.07 -4.55 -3.85
N GLU A 211 2.96 -3.68 -4.85
CA GLU A 211 4.08 -3.28 -5.70
C GLU A 211 5.19 -2.60 -4.89
N SER A 212 4.83 -1.66 -4.00
CA SER A 212 5.81 -1.03 -3.11
C SER A 212 6.51 -2.03 -2.18
N HIS A 213 5.76 -2.98 -1.61
CA HIS A 213 6.32 -4.04 -0.77
C HIS A 213 7.23 -4.98 -1.56
N SER A 214 6.86 -5.33 -2.79
CA SER A 214 7.69 -6.15 -3.69
C SER A 214 9.01 -5.46 -3.99
N ASN A 215 8.97 -4.18 -4.38
CA ASN A 215 10.18 -3.41 -4.68
C ASN A 215 11.13 -3.31 -3.48
N VAL A 216 10.59 -3.11 -2.26
CA VAL A 216 11.39 -3.09 -1.04
C VAL A 216 11.96 -4.48 -0.73
N SER A 217 11.21 -5.54 -0.98
CA SER A 217 11.70 -6.91 -0.80
C SER A 217 12.86 -7.20 -1.76
N ASP A 218 12.74 -6.81 -3.02
CA ASP A 218 13.75 -7.04 -4.05
C ASP A 218 15.05 -6.27 -3.74
N THR A 219 14.95 -5.02 -3.25
CA THR A 219 16.13 -4.25 -2.85
C THR A 219 16.82 -4.85 -1.63
N HIS A 220 16.07 -5.28 -0.62
CA HIS A 220 16.65 -5.98 0.54
C HIS A 220 17.34 -7.28 0.12
N GLN A 221 16.77 -8.02 -0.81
CA GLN A 221 17.36 -9.26 -1.31
C GLN A 221 18.68 -9.00 -2.04
N GLN A 222 18.74 -7.96 -2.89
CA GLN A 222 19.98 -7.54 -3.56
C GLN A 222 21.06 -7.09 -2.56
N GLU A 223 20.68 -6.33 -1.53
CA GLU A 223 21.62 -5.88 -0.50
C GLU A 223 22.17 -7.05 0.32
N LEU A 224 21.31 -8.03 0.64
CA LEU A 224 21.71 -9.26 1.32
C LEU A 224 22.69 -10.09 0.49
N GLU A 225 22.46 -10.22 -0.82
CA GLU A 225 23.37 -10.90 -1.74
C GLU A 225 24.74 -10.23 -1.80
N LEU A 226 24.76 -8.89 -1.83
CA LEU A 226 26.00 -8.11 -1.84
C LEU A 226 26.78 -8.29 -0.52
N GLN A 227 26.11 -8.20 0.63
CA GLN A 227 26.72 -8.45 1.94
C GLN A 227 27.23 -9.89 2.08
N LEU A 228 26.51 -10.89 1.54
CA LEU A 228 26.97 -12.27 1.53
C LEU A 228 28.25 -12.45 0.71
N GLU A 229 28.36 -11.78 -0.43
CA GLU A 229 29.56 -11.88 -1.26
C GLU A 229 30.76 -11.17 -0.62
N GLU A 230 30.55 -10.00 0.00
CA GLU A 230 31.57 -9.32 0.80
C GLU A 230 32.06 -10.19 1.97
N LEU A 231 31.13 -10.84 2.70
CA LEU A 231 31.47 -11.75 3.79
C LEU A 231 32.27 -12.95 3.29
N LYS A 232 31.90 -13.56 2.16
CA LYS A 232 32.68 -14.65 1.56
C LYS A 232 34.08 -14.21 1.18
N GLU A 233 34.23 -13.01 0.62
CA GLU A 233 35.54 -12.49 0.24
C GLU A 233 36.41 -12.18 1.46
N ALA A 234 35.83 -11.57 2.50
CA ALA A 234 36.49 -11.33 3.78
C ALA A 234 36.91 -12.66 4.45
N GLN A 235 36.04 -13.68 4.43
CA GLN A 235 36.33 -15.00 4.97
C GLN A 235 37.48 -15.69 4.19
N LYS A 236 37.51 -15.59 2.86
CA LYS A 236 38.64 -16.08 2.04
C LYS A 236 39.96 -15.39 2.42
N LYS A 237 39.96 -14.05 2.57
CA LYS A 237 41.14 -13.28 2.98
C LYS A 237 41.62 -13.67 4.37
N LEU A 238 40.70 -13.86 5.32
CA LEU A 238 41.00 -14.28 6.67
C LEU A 238 41.62 -15.69 6.67
N ASN A 239 41.02 -16.64 5.96
CA ASN A 239 41.53 -18.01 5.85
C ASN A 239 42.93 -18.04 5.23
N ALA A 240 43.19 -17.27 4.16
CA ALA A 240 44.52 -17.16 3.58
C ALA A 240 45.56 -16.60 4.57
N THR A 241 45.15 -15.66 5.42
CA THR A 241 46.02 -15.09 6.46
C THR A 241 46.31 -16.11 7.56
N ILE A 242 45.30 -16.86 8.00
CA ILE A 242 45.45 -17.95 8.98
C ILE A 242 46.42 -19.01 8.43
N SER A 243 46.27 -19.43 7.18
CA SER A 243 47.19 -20.42 6.57
C SER A 243 48.63 -19.91 6.50
N LYS A 244 48.84 -18.62 6.18
CA LYS A 244 50.18 -18.01 6.21
C LYS A 244 50.77 -18.00 7.63
N GLN A 245 49.97 -17.63 8.63
CA GLN A 245 50.40 -17.62 10.03
C GLN A 245 50.75 -19.03 10.53
N GLN A 246 49.95 -20.04 10.18
CA GLN A 246 50.23 -21.45 10.52
C GLN A 246 51.56 -21.90 9.91
N LEU A 247 51.83 -21.56 8.65
CA LEU A 247 53.11 -21.90 8.01
C LEU A 247 54.29 -21.22 8.72
N ILE A 248 54.17 -19.94 9.06
CA ILE A 248 55.19 -19.21 9.82
C ILE A 248 55.43 -19.86 11.18
N LEU A 249 54.36 -20.25 11.89
CA LEU A 249 54.46 -20.92 13.19
C LEU A 249 55.22 -22.25 13.08
N CYS A 250 54.91 -23.06 12.06
CA CYS A 250 55.64 -24.30 11.79
C CYS A 250 57.13 -24.06 11.51
N LEU A 251 57.47 -23.04 10.71
CA LEU A 251 58.86 -22.69 10.42
C LEU A 251 59.60 -22.23 11.68
N LEU A 252 58.99 -21.36 12.49
CA LEU A 252 59.56 -20.89 13.75
C LEU A 252 59.78 -22.04 14.74
N TYR A 253 58.82 -22.96 14.86
CA TYR A 253 58.97 -24.16 15.70
C TYR A 253 60.15 -25.03 15.23
N HIS A 254 60.32 -25.18 13.92
CA HIS A 254 61.43 -25.96 13.37
C HIS A 254 62.80 -25.27 13.60
N GLN A 255 62.85 -23.94 13.50
CA GLN A 255 64.04 -23.15 13.83
C GLN A 255 64.40 -23.24 15.31
N TYR A 256 63.39 -23.13 16.19
CA TYR A 256 63.55 -23.25 17.64
C TYR A 256 64.12 -24.62 18.03
N THR A 257 63.55 -25.71 17.51
CA THR A 257 64.04 -27.07 17.78
C THR A 257 65.48 -27.28 17.32
N ARG A 258 65.85 -26.73 16.15
CA ARG A 258 67.24 -26.75 15.66
C ARG A 258 68.18 -25.95 16.57
N SER A 259 67.78 -24.75 16.99
CA SER A 259 68.57 -23.91 17.89
C SER A 259 68.81 -24.60 19.24
N LYS A 260 67.77 -25.22 19.80
CA LYS A 260 67.85 -25.98 21.05
C LYS A 260 68.79 -27.20 20.95
N SER A 261 68.78 -27.89 19.80
CA SER A 261 69.74 -28.97 19.54
C SER A 261 71.18 -28.47 19.40
N ASN A 262 71.39 -27.27 18.85
CA ASN A 262 72.72 -26.68 18.76
C ASN A 262 73.23 -26.21 20.12
N GLU A 263 72.38 -25.57 20.91
CA GLU A 263 72.68 -25.13 22.28
C GLU A 263 73.09 -26.31 23.17
N THR A 264 72.31 -27.40 23.16
CA THR A 264 72.68 -28.63 23.88
C THR A 264 74.00 -29.25 23.41
N ARG A 265 74.35 -29.13 22.12
CA ARG A 265 75.66 -29.57 21.60
C ARG A 265 76.79 -28.65 22.06
N GLN A 266 76.56 -27.33 22.07
CA GLN A 266 77.53 -26.36 22.58
C GLN A 266 77.77 -26.55 24.08
N GLN A 267 76.72 -26.76 24.87
CA GLN A 267 76.81 -27.06 26.30
C GLN A 267 77.75 -28.25 26.56
N LYS A 268 77.55 -29.37 25.85
CA LYS A 268 78.45 -30.55 25.92
C LYS A 268 79.89 -30.27 25.48
N THR A 269 80.08 -29.29 24.59
CA THR A 269 81.42 -28.91 24.13
C THR A 269 82.12 -28.04 25.17
N ILE A 270 81.38 -27.14 25.81
CA ILE A 270 81.85 -26.33 26.94
C ILE A 270 82.23 -27.24 28.12
N GLU A 271 81.37 -28.18 28.50
CA GLU A 271 81.67 -29.16 29.56
C GLU A 271 83.00 -29.89 29.31
N ARG A 272 83.23 -30.38 28.08
CA ARG A 272 84.52 -31.00 27.71
C ARG A 272 85.70 -30.03 27.79
N HIS A 273 85.50 -28.79 27.37
CA HIS A 273 86.55 -27.77 27.46
C HIS A 273 86.87 -27.43 28.92
N GLU A 274 85.86 -27.36 29.79
CA GLU A 274 86.03 -27.18 31.23
C GLU A 274 86.82 -28.35 31.83
N GLU A 275 86.44 -29.61 31.54
CA GLU A 275 87.21 -30.80 31.94
C GLU A 275 88.67 -30.74 31.45
N THR A 276 88.88 -30.35 30.19
CA THR A 276 90.23 -30.23 29.61
C THR A 276 91.05 -29.12 30.28
N ILE A 277 90.42 -27.98 30.57
CA ILE A 277 91.06 -26.86 31.29
C ILE A 277 91.41 -27.31 32.71
N GLU A 278 90.54 -28.03 33.39
CA GLU A 278 90.80 -28.57 34.74
C GLU A 278 91.99 -29.54 34.71
N GLU A 279 92.03 -30.48 33.77
CA GLU A 279 93.18 -31.38 33.56
C GLU A 279 94.48 -30.62 33.28
N LEU A 280 94.45 -29.61 32.40
CA LEU A 280 95.62 -28.81 32.06
C LEU A 280 96.07 -27.93 33.23
N THR A 281 95.14 -27.36 33.99
CA THR A 281 95.42 -26.56 35.19
C THR A 281 96.07 -27.44 36.25
N GLN A 282 95.59 -28.68 36.41
CA GLN A 282 96.20 -29.65 37.31
C GLN A 282 97.62 -30.03 36.86
N LYS A 283 97.83 -30.30 35.56
CA LYS A 283 99.18 -30.54 35.00
C LYS A 283 100.11 -29.34 35.16
N ILE A 284 99.61 -28.12 34.99
CA ILE A 284 100.40 -26.89 35.23
C ILE A 284 100.76 -26.81 36.71
N ASN A 285 99.84 -27.06 37.63
CA ASN A 285 100.14 -27.06 39.07
C ASN A 285 101.17 -28.16 39.42
N ASP A 286 101.07 -29.34 38.83
CA ASP A 286 102.05 -30.44 39.00
C ASP A 286 103.43 -30.01 38.47
N LEU A 287 103.51 -29.37 37.31
CA LEU A 287 104.75 -28.82 36.74
C LEU A 287 105.30 -27.63 37.55
N SER A 288 104.44 -26.81 38.12
CA SER A 288 104.81 -25.70 39.01
C SER A 288 105.42 -26.23 40.31
N SER A 289 104.88 -27.33 40.85
CA SER A 289 105.43 -28.02 42.02
C SER A 289 106.76 -28.74 41.74
N LEU A 290 107.03 -29.08 40.46
CA LEU A 290 108.32 -29.59 40.00
C LEU A 290 109.33 -28.45 39.71
N SER A 291 108.86 -27.24 39.44
CA SER A 291 109.69 -26.05 39.21
C SER A 291 110.16 -25.35 40.49
N ASP A 292 109.56 -25.63 41.64
CA ASP A 292 110.01 -25.09 42.94
C ASP A 292 111.15 -25.90 43.58
N ASN A 293 111.57 -27.01 42.95
CA ASN A 293 112.84 -27.67 43.23
C ASN A 293 113.74 -27.54 42.00
N ASP A 294 114.80 -26.75 42.15
CA ASP A 294 115.95 -26.61 41.26
C ASP A 294 115.89 -25.55 40.12
N ILE A 295 116.46 -24.37 40.45
CA ILE A 295 117.64 -23.73 39.81
C ILE A 295 117.45 -22.26 39.37
N ASN A 296 118.04 -21.39 40.20
CA ASN A 296 119.11 -20.44 39.88
C ASN A 296 119.49 -20.16 38.39
N ILE A 297 119.33 -18.87 38.02
CA ILE A 297 120.30 -18.02 37.26
C ILE A 297 120.24 -17.93 35.72
N SER A 298 120.25 -16.64 35.29
CA SER A 298 120.76 -16.00 34.04
C SER A 298 119.81 -15.90 32.83
N THR A 299 119.16 -14.75 32.62
CA THR A 299 119.56 -13.54 31.85
C THR A 299 119.47 -13.61 30.32
N THR A 300 118.38 -12.98 29.81
CA THR A 300 118.31 -11.95 28.73
C THR A 300 118.43 -12.34 27.23
N PRO A 301 118.04 -11.46 26.27
CA PRO A 301 116.73 -10.83 26.02
C PRO A 301 116.28 -10.94 24.52
N GLY A 302 115.03 -10.58 24.18
CA GLY A 302 114.71 -10.00 22.84
C GLY A 302 113.50 -10.51 22.06
N PHE A 303 112.64 -9.55 21.65
CA PHE A 303 111.76 -9.45 20.45
C PHE A 303 110.72 -10.57 20.16
N GLY A 304 109.48 -10.33 19.71
CA GLY A 304 108.73 -9.15 19.28
C GLY A 304 107.53 -9.58 18.39
N PHE A 305 106.39 -8.90 18.54
CA PHE A 305 105.41 -8.51 17.50
C PHE A 305 104.41 -9.50 16.80
N PHE A 306 103.20 -8.92 16.57
CA PHE A 306 102.01 -9.31 15.77
C PHE A 306 101.13 -10.46 16.34
N GLY A 307 99.81 -10.35 16.55
CA GLY A 307 98.78 -9.47 15.99
C GLY A 307 98.10 -10.14 14.80
N LEU A 308 96.87 -10.65 14.95
CA LEU A 308 95.86 -10.70 13.87
C LEU A 308 94.48 -11.10 14.40
N LYS A 309 93.52 -10.22 14.12
CA LYS A 309 92.08 -10.45 14.09
C LYS A 309 91.73 -11.39 12.93
N LEU A 310 90.75 -12.25 13.14
CA LEU A 310 89.60 -12.43 12.26
C LEU A 310 88.47 -13.10 13.04
#